data_AF-A0A2J7PWF2-F1
#
_entry.id   AF-A0A2J7PWF2-F1
#
_cell.length_a   1.000
_cell.length_b   1.000
_cell.length_c   1.000
_cell.angle_alpha   90.00
_cell.angle_beta   90.00
_cell.angle_gamma   90.00
#
_symmetry.space_group_name_H-M   'P 1'
#
loop_
_entity.id
_entity.type
_entity.pdbx_description
1 polymer ?
#
loop_
_entity_poly.entity_id
_entity_poly.type
_entity_poly.pdbx_seq_one_letter_code
_entity_poly.pdbx_strand_id
1 'polypeptide(L)'
;MDRDWLDGYSMQNLSNHWIFDPFKVLLTSEQVDFWIIHLNGFALDFSIGFFLIYNRTRPYALCVLCLFHITNSRLFTIGMFPYVCLATMPIFCDANWPRKVLKIFSASKSAVKDNDQDKKCTTSLLPAEANRAKQKVKKLKGAPTYTLKIGWKHKVVGFLLISHIGLQAFLPYSHFITKGYNNWTNGLYGYSWDMMVHTWDTVMAVVKVVDHETGQEHFLDPEQRMFDPRVDLLTADWSPIKEVSWLMPLLTEFSSWRKQITKLEKEIYSWSEYSDVIFVADFPDLTLENYISEDLTNITLTVLEGDVIVEIGENETVQPMRKAKEKISWHRITKDESVGIPARTFHRVHTVSMTPACYMYTYVNHTRQLQDQKENGNTQNAEVGQKNKGLWNEFMLRLQNIARAIGLVSNAILNVLYSVPMIKRVQVV
;
A
#
# COMPACT_ATOMS: atom_id res chain seq x y z
N MET A 1 -17.79 -6.05 -4.73
CA MET A 1 -17.10 -4.90 -4.12
C MET A 1 -17.42 -4.95 -2.64
N ASP A 2 -16.41 -4.80 -1.79
CA ASP A 2 -16.58 -4.84 -0.34
C ASP A 2 -17.47 -3.66 0.14
N ARG A 3 -18.35 -3.92 1.09
CA ARG A 3 -19.23 -2.91 1.69
C ARG A 3 -18.42 -1.90 2.50
N ASP A 4 -17.36 -2.35 3.16
CA ASP A 4 -16.46 -1.48 3.92
C ASP A 4 -15.74 -0.47 3.01
N TRP A 5 -15.39 -0.89 1.80
CA TRP A 5 -14.82 0.02 0.80
C TRP A 5 -15.85 1.03 0.32
N LEU A 6 -17.08 0.60 -0.01
CA LEU A 6 -18.13 1.52 -0.46
C LEU A 6 -18.47 2.58 0.59
N ASP A 7 -18.53 2.18 1.86
CA ASP A 7 -18.81 3.06 2.99
C ASP A 7 -17.62 3.96 3.37
N GLY A 8 -16.46 3.78 2.73
CA GLY A 8 -15.27 4.64 2.87
C GLY A 8 -14.39 4.32 4.09
N TYR A 9 -14.59 3.16 4.72
CA TYR A 9 -13.83 2.77 5.91
C TYR A 9 -12.34 2.54 5.63
N SER A 10 -11.97 2.19 4.40
CA SER A 10 -10.58 1.92 4.01
C SER A 10 -9.68 3.15 3.92
N MET A 11 -10.24 4.38 3.99
CA MET A 11 -9.49 5.63 3.83
C MET A 11 -9.59 6.57 5.05
N GLN A 12 -9.87 6.01 6.23
CA GLN A 12 -9.90 6.80 7.46
C GLN A 12 -8.49 7.28 7.86
N ASN A 13 -8.44 8.44 8.52
CA ASN A 13 -7.23 9.09 9.03
C ASN A 13 -6.23 9.59 7.96
N LEU A 14 -6.52 9.44 6.66
CA LEU A 14 -5.67 9.99 5.60
C LEU A 14 -5.65 11.53 5.63
N SER A 15 -6.76 12.14 6.05
CA SER A 15 -6.90 13.58 6.23
C SER A 15 -5.87 14.12 7.22
N ASN A 16 -5.35 13.32 8.17
CA ASN A 16 -4.31 13.77 9.11
C ASN A 16 -3.02 14.22 8.40
N HIS A 17 -2.79 13.77 7.17
CA HIS A 17 -1.66 14.23 6.36
C HIS A 17 -1.81 15.71 5.97
N TRP A 18 -0.72 16.47 6.07
CA TRP A 18 -0.70 17.94 5.89
C TRP A 18 -1.26 18.43 4.55
N ILE A 19 -1.22 17.57 3.52
CA ILE A 19 -1.73 17.88 2.18
C ILE A 19 -3.22 18.25 2.18
N PHE A 20 -3.95 17.78 3.20
CA PHE A 20 -5.38 18.02 3.35
C PHE A 20 -5.73 19.13 4.36
N ASP A 21 -4.74 19.73 5.03
CA ASP A 21 -4.96 20.82 5.98
C ASP A 21 -5.75 22.01 5.42
N PRO A 22 -5.59 22.42 4.15
CA PRO A 22 -6.41 23.49 3.58
C PRO A 22 -7.91 23.18 3.61
N PHE A 23 -8.31 21.91 3.47
CA PHE A 23 -9.72 21.50 3.52
C PHE A 23 -10.25 21.49 4.95
N LYS A 24 -9.38 21.28 5.94
CA LYS A 24 -9.74 21.28 7.37
C LYS A 24 -10.12 22.64 7.92
N VAL A 25 -9.85 23.72 7.19
CA VAL A 25 -10.32 25.07 7.54
C VAL A 25 -11.86 25.14 7.52
N LEU A 26 -12.50 24.34 6.65
CA LEU A 26 -13.95 24.34 6.44
C LEU A 26 -14.63 23.03 6.83
N LEU A 27 -13.90 21.91 6.81
CA LEU A 27 -14.42 20.57 7.03
C LEU A 27 -13.75 19.90 8.22
N THR A 28 -14.45 19.00 8.90
CA THR A 28 -13.85 18.12 9.90
C THR A 28 -12.98 17.05 9.23
N SER A 29 -12.02 16.45 9.97
CA SER A 29 -11.16 15.38 9.44
C SER A 29 -11.97 14.21 8.84
N GLU A 30 -13.05 13.78 9.51
CA GLU A 30 -13.93 12.71 9.01
C GLU A 30 -14.63 13.11 7.69
N GLN A 31 -15.07 14.37 7.58
CA GLN A 31 -15.68 14.87 6.34
C GLN A 31 -14.66 14.99 5.22
N VAL A 32 -13.40 15.33 5.52
CA VAL A 32 -12.33 15.37 4.52
C VAL A 32 -12.04 13.94 4.04
N ASP A 33 -11.88 12.98 4.94
CA ASP A 33 -11.68 11.57 4.58
C ASP A 33 -12.78 11.06 3.65
N PHE A 34 -14.04 11.32 3.99
CA PHE A 34 -15.16 10.82 3.21
C PHE A 34 -15.39 11.60 1.91
N TRP A 35 -15.60 12.92 1.97
CA TRP A 35 -16.00 13.71 0.81
C TRP A 35 -14.84 14.04 -0.12
N ILE A 36 -13.67 14.38 0.43
CA ILE A 36 -12.52 14.86 -0.36
C ILE A 36 -11.64 13.72 -0.82
N ILE A 37 -11.44 12.69 0.01
CA ILE A 37 -10.53 11.60 -0.33
C ILE A 37 -11.29 10.45 -0.99
N HIS A 38 -12.22 9.84 -0.24
CA HIS A 38 -12.93 8.64 -0.69
C HIS A 38 -13.83 8.89 -1.92
N LEU A 39 -14.79 9.82 -1.81
CA LEU A 39 -15.77 10.04 -2.88
C LEU A 39 -15.14 10.62 -4.14
N ASN A 40 -14.18 11.54 -4.01
CA ASN A 40 -13.47 12.07 -5.18
C ASN A 40 -12.54 11.03 -5.80
N GLY A 41 -11.89 10.18 -5.01
CA GLY A 41 -11.11 9.04 -5.53
C GLY A 41 -12.00 8.10 -6.35
N PHE A 42 -13.14 7.69 -5.79
CA PHE A 42 -14.15 6.89 -6.50
C PHE A 42 -14.64 7.56 -7.79
N ALA A 43 -15.02 8.84 -7.73
CA ALA A 43 -15.51 9.58 -8.88
C ALA A 43 -14.44 9.74 -9.96
N LEU A 44 -13.18 9.94 -9.57
CA LEU A 44 -12.04 10.02 -10.49
C LEU A 44 -11.85 8.69 -11.20
N ASP A 45 -11.73 7.58 -10.46
CA ASP A 45 -11.51 6.25 -11.05
C ASP A 45 -12.63 5.85 -12.01
N PHE A 46 -13.87 6.19 -11.66
CA PHE A 46 -15.02 5.94 -12.53
C PHE A 46 -15.03 6.80 -13.80
N SER A 47 -14.63 8.07 -13.73
CA SER A 47 -14.88 9.06 -14.79
C SER A 47 -13.66 9.40 -15.66
N ILE A 48 -12.44 9.25 -15.14
CA ILE A 48 -11.23 9.82 -15.75
C ILE A 48 -10.95 9.24 -17.13
N GLY A 49 -11.22 7.94 -17.34
CA GLY A 49 -11.06 7.29 -18.63
C GLY A 49 -11.93 7.93 -19.73
N PHE A 50 -13.19 8.23 -19.43
CA PHE A 50 -14.09 8.89 -20.37
C PHE A 50 -13.60 10.30 -20.72
N PHE A 51 -13.11 11.04 -19.73
CA PHE A 51 -12.58 12.40 -19.96
C PHE A 51 -11.25 12.41 -20.71
N LEU A 52 -10.42 11.38 -20.58
CA LEU A 52 -9.19 11.22 -21.36
C LEU A 52 -9.47 10.92 -22.84
N ILE A 53 -10.52 10.13 -23.14
CA ILE A 53 -10.88 9.79 -24.53
C ILE A 53 -11.33 11.05 -25.28
N TYR A 54 -12.15 11.89 -24.66
CA TYR A 54 -12.71 13.07 -25.33
C TYR A 54 -11.69 14.22 -25.45
N ASN A 55 -11.34 14.59 -26.70
CA ASN A 55 -10.27 15.55 -27.02
C ASN A 55 -10.38 16.89 -26.28
N ARG A 56 -11.59 17.39 -26.02
CA ARG A 56 -11.78 18.69 -25.35
C ARG A 56 -11.56 18.63 -23.85
N THR A 57 -11.92 17.52 -23.20
CA THR A 57 -11.75 17.34 -21.75
C THR A 57 -10.38 16.80 -21.38
N ARG A 58 -9.69 16.13 -22.33
CA ARG A 58 -8.37 15.52 -22.14
C ARG A 58 -7.34 16.40 -21.40
N PRO A 59 -7.09 17.67 -21.75
CA PRO A 59 -6.08 18.46 -21.03
C PRO A 59 -6.44 18.68 -19.55
N TYR A 60 -7.72 18.84 -19.23
CA TYR A 60 -8.20 18.96 -17.85
C TYR A 60 -8.09 17.63 -17.10
N ALA A 61 -8.46 16.53 -17.75
CA ALA A 61 -8.31 15.18 -17.22
C ALA A 61 -6.84 14.86 -16.90
N LEU A 62 -5.91 15.22 -17.80
CA LEU A 62 -4.48 15.07 -17.57
C LEU A 62 -3.99 15.91 -16.39
N CYS A 63 -4.51 17.14 -16.20
CA CYS A 63 -4.15 17.95 -15.04
C CYS A 63 -4.59 17.28 -13.73
N VAL A 64 -5.85 16.86 -13.64
CA VAL A 64 -6.42 16.19 -12.46
C VAL A 64 -5.70 14.86 -12.17
N LEU A 65 -5.46 14.05 -13.20
CA LEU A 65 -4.75 12.77 -13.05
C LEU A 65 -3.29 12.97 -12.60
N CYS A 66 -2.62 14.03 -13.08
CA CYS A 66 -1.29 14.40 -12.59
C CYS A 66 -1.32 14.72 -11.09
N LEU A 67 -2.27 15.56 -10.65
CA LEU A 67 -2.43 15.91 -9.25
C LEU A 67 -2.71 14.67 -8.39
N PHE A 68 -3.59 13.78 -8.85
CA PHE A 68 -3.90 12.52 -8.16
C PHE A 68 -2.67 11.65 -7.95
N HIS A 69 -1.87 11.40 -9.00
CA HIS A 69 -0.66 10.58 -8.86
C HIS A 69 0.43 11.27 -8.01
N ILE A 70 0.55 12.60 -8.07
CA ILE A 70 1.47 13.35 -7.19
C ILE A 70 1.03 13.22 -5.73
N THR A 71 -0.27 13.36 -5.44
CA THR A 71 -0.83 13.16 -4.10
C THR A 71 -0.57 11.73 -3.61
N ASN A 72 -0.82 10.71 -4.44
CA ASN A 72 -0.53 9.32 -4.08
C ASN A 72 0.96 9.06 -3.83
N SER A 73 1.87 9.76 -4.54
CA SER A 73 3.32 9.68 -4.28
C SER A 73 3.74 10.25 -2.92
N ARG A 74 2.87 11.02 -2.28
CA ARG A 74 3.10 11.61 -0.95
C ARG A 74 2.38 10.85 0.14
N LEU A 75 1.17 10.37 -0.14
CA LEU A 75 0.37 9.63 0.84
C LEU A 75 0.83 8.20 1.01
N PHE A 76 1.30 7.55 -0.05
CA PHE A 76 1.58 6.13 -0.04
C PHE A 76 2.98 5.82 -0.55
N THR A 77 3.59 4.78 0.01
CA THR A 77 4.92 4.27 -0.36
C THR A 77 4.83 3.15 -1.41
N ILE A 78 4.07 3.36 -2.50
CA ILE A 78 3.80 2.35 -3.57
C ILE A 78 4.94 2.31 -4.62
N GLY A 79 6.18 2.59 -4.19
CA GLY A 79 7.36 2.54 -5.05
C GLY A 79 7.26 3.40 -6.31
N MET A 80 7.53 2.79 -7.48
CA MET A 80 7.62 3.49 -8.77
C MET A 80 6.25 3.83 -9.38
N PHE A 81 5.16 3.21 -8.90
CA PHE A 81 3.83 3.28 -9.51
C PHE A 81 3.37 4.70 -9.88
N PRO A 82 3.29 5.68 -8.96
CA PRO A 82 2.79 7.01 -9.29
C PRO A 82 3.64 7.71 -10.36
N TYR A 83 4.95 7.47 -10.37
CA TYR A 83 5.87 8.08 -11.33
C TYR A 83 5.77 7.44 -12.72
N VAL A 84 5.55 6.13 -12.80
CA VAL A 84 5.31 5.42 -14.05
C VAL A 84 3.98 5.87 -14.67
N CYS A 85 2.92 5.99 -13.86
CA CYS A 85 1.65 6.55 -14.32
C CYS A 85 1.84 7.96 -14.91
N LEU A 86 2.52 8.86 -14.18
CA LEU A 86 2.84 10.21 -14.67
C LEU A 86 3.63 10.19 -15.99
N ALA A 87 4.63 9.32 -16.11
CA ALA A 87 5.46 9.20 -17.30
C ALA A 87 4.72 8.63 -18.51
N THR A 88 3.70 7.79 -18.28
CA THR A 88 2.92 7.13 -19.34
C THR A 88 1.70 7.93 -19.79
N MET A 89 1.24 8.92 -19.01
CA MET A 89 0.13 9.81 -19.38
C MET A 89 0.19 10.42 -20.80
N PRO A 90 1.36 10.79 -21.37
CA PRO A 90 1.44 11.28 -22.74
C PRO A 90 0.96 10.29 -23.81
N ILE A 91 0.75 9.00 -23.48
CA ILE A 91 0.18 8.00 -24.40
C ILE A 91 -1.23 8.39 -24.86
N PHE A 92 -1.98 9.15 -24.05
CA PHE A 92 -3.32 9.63 -24.40
C PHE A 92 -3.29 10.88 -25.27
N CYS A 93 -2.13 11.50 -25.47
CA CYS A 93 -1.98 12.70 -26.30
C CYS A 93 -1.78 12.34 -27.78
N ASP A 94 -2.18 13.26 -28.68
CA ASP A 94 -1.92 13.09 -30.12
C ASP A 94 -0.41 12.98 -30.38
N ALA A 95 0.02 12.22 -31.38
CA ALA A 95 1.44 12.03 -31.73
C ALA A 95 2.24 13.34 -31.97
N ASN A 96 1.55 14.46 -32.20
CA ASN A 96 2.15 15.78 -32.37
C ASN A 96 2.40 16.52 -31.03
N TRP A 97 2.06 15.93 -29.89
CA TRP A 97 2.21 16.55 -28.56
C TRP A 97 3.63 17.00 -28.24
N PRO A 98 4.72 16.26 -28.57
CA PRO A 98 6.07 16.71 -28.22
C PRO A 98 6.41 18.01 -28.94
N ARG A 99 5.96 18.15 -30.19
CA ARG A 99 6.16 19.35 -31.00
C ARG A 99 5.39 20.55 -30.43
N LYS A 100 4.18 20.32 -29.89
CA LYS A 100 3.39 21.37 -29.22
C LYS A 100 4.09 21.86 -27.95
N VAL A 101 4.60 20.95 -27.13
CA VAL A 101 5.33 21.28 -25.90
C VAL A 101 6.65 22.01 -26.20
N LEU A 102 7.43 21.53 -27.16
CA LEU A 102 8.67 22.17 -27.60
C LEU A 102 8.45 23.60 -28.09
N LYS A 103 7.32 23.89 -28.74
CA LYS A 103 6.96 25.27 -29.13
C LYS A 103 6.71 26.19 -27.94
N ILE A 104 6.15 25.68 -26.84
CA ILE A 104 5.94 26.47 -25.61
C ILE A 104 7.30 26.87 -25.01
N PHE A 105 8.26 25.95 -24.96
CA PHE A 105 9.62 26.24 -24.48
C PHE A 105 10.48 27.04 -25.48
N SER A 106 10.19 26.93 -26.78
CA SER A 106 10.84 27.69 -27.85
C SER A 106 10.30 29.12 -28.01
N ALA A 107 9.06 29.39 -27.61
CA ALA A 107 8.46 30.73 -27.68
C ALA A 107 9.17 31.74 -26.75
N SER A 108 9.96 31.27 -25.79
CA SER A 108 10.80 32.13 -24.95
C SER A 108 12.13 32.55 -25.63
N LYS A 109 12.47 32.05 -26.82
CA LYS A 109 13.77 32.34 -27.50
C LYS A 109 13.67 32.72 -28.99
N SER A 110 12.54 33.24 -29.45
CA SER A 110 12.47 33.80 -30.81
C SER A 110 11.73 35.14 -30.85
N ALA A 111 12.40 36.17 -30.36
CA ALA A 111 12.41 37.47 -31.02
C ALA A 111 13.56 37.45 -32.05
N VAL A 112 13.44 36.63 -33.10
CA VAL A 112 14.30 36.72 -34.27
C VAL A 112 13.40 37.24 -35.40
N LYS A 113 13.77 38.42 -35.90
CA LYS A 113 13.17 39.08 -37.07
C LYS A 113 13.08 38.07 -38.22
N ASP A 114 11.85 37.75 -38.63
CA ASP A 114 11.62 37.10 -39.90
C ASP A 114 11.60 38.20 -40.97
N ASN A 115 12.69 38.30 -41.72
CA ASN A 115 12.77 39.09 -42.92
C ASN A 115 12.38 38.20 -44.10
N ASP A 116 11.27 38.59 -44.70
CA ASP A 116 11.05 38.69 -46.14
C ASP A 116 10.30 37.57 -46.88
N GLN A 117 9.42 38.07 -47.76
CA GLN A 117 8.83 37.46 -48.96
C GLN A 117 7.97 36.19 -48.81
N ASP A 118 6.67 36.40 -48.50
CA ASP A 118 5.57 35.69 -49.19
C ASP A 118 4.17 36.29 -48.90
N LYS A 119 4.07 37.62 -49.02
CA LYS A 119 2.76 38.33 -49.01
C LYS A 119 2.58 39.19 -50.26
N LYS A 120 2.34 38.51 -51.38
CA LYS A 120 1.59 39.08 -52.52
C LYS A 120 0.55 38.08 -52.98
N CYS A 121 -0.63 38.14 -52.37
CA CYS A 121 -1.86 38.12 -53.17
C CYS A 121 -2.97 38.79 -52.36
N THR A 122 -3.19 40.04 -52.70
CA THR A 122 -4.16 40.97 -52.14
C THR A 122 -5.57 40.47 -52.43
N THR A 123 -6.39 40.46 -51.39
CA THR A 123 -7.85 40.46 -51.43
C THR A 123 -8.35 41.57 -52.37
N SER A 124 -9.09 41.21 -53.42
CA SER A 124 -10.07 42.12 -54.00
C SER A 124 -11.29 41.34 -54.51
N LEU A 125 -12.45 41.75 -54.00
CA LEU A 125 -13.80 41.65 -54.57
C LEU A 125 -14.57 40.31 -54.44
N LEU A 126 -15.57 40.33 -53.55
CA LEU A 126 -16.84 39.58 -53.66
C LEU A 126 -17.65 40.11 -54.88
N PRO A 127 -18.74 39.46 -55.39
CA PRO A 127 -19.33 38.14 -55.13
C PRO A 127 -19.66 37.33 -56.43
N ALA A 128 -19.62 36.00 -56.40
CA ALA A 128 -20.28 35.16 -57.42
C ALA A 128 -20.52 33.72 -56.92
N GLU A 129 -21.35 33.59 -55.89
CA GLU A 129 -22.04 32.33 -55.59
C GLU A 129 -23.08 32.07 -56.69
N ALA A 130 -22.81 31.13 -57.60
CA ALA A 130 -23.84 30.38 -58.36
C ALA A 130 -23.23 29.31 -59.29
N ASN A 131 -22.04 29.54 -59.87
CA ASN A 131 -21.53 28.68 -60.94
C ASN A 131 -20.51 27.60 -60.51
N ARG A 132 -20.10 27.57 -59.24
CA ARG A 132 -19.11 26.59 -58.72
C ARG A 132 -19.74 25.25 -58.28
N ALA A 133 -21.06 25.21 -58.09
CA ALA A 133 -21.77 23.98 -57.70
C ALA A 133 -21.91 22.98 -58.87
N LYS A 134 -22.06 23.46 -60.11
CA LYS A 134 -22.18 22.59 -61.30
C LYS A 134 -20.85 22.01 -61.79
N GLN A 135 -19.72 22.61 -61.40
CA GLN A 135 -18.38 22.08 -61.72
C GLN A 135 -17.82 21.11 -60.66
N LYS A 136 -18.36 21.13 -59.43
CA LYS A 136 -17.94 20.21 -58.35
C LYS A 136 -18.51 18.79 -58.47
N VAL A 137 -19.57 18.56 -59.26
CA VAL A 137 -20.17 17.22 -59.43
C VAL A 137 -19.46 16.38 -60.51
N LYS A 138 -18.70 16.99 -61.43
CA LYS A 138 -17.96 16.25 -62.48
C LYS A 138 -16.49 15.92 -62.13
N LYS A 139 -15.99 16.33 -60.95
CA LYS A 139 -14.60 16.08 -60.52
C LYS A 139 -14.47 15.20 -59.27
N LEU A 140 -15.47 14.34 -59.03
CA LEU A 140 -15.47 13.31 -57.98
C LEU A 140 -15.47 11.90 -58.59
N LYS A 141 -14.68 11.69 -59.65
CA LYS A 141 -14.33 10.35 -60.14
C LYS A 141 -12.80 10.26 -60.13
N GLY A 142 -12.28 9.58 -59.12
CA GLY A 142 -10.85 9.39 -58.90
C GLY A 142 -10.40 9.87 -57.53
N ALA A 143 -11.01 9.34 -56.45
CA ALA A 143 -10.29 9.31 -55.18
C ALA A 143 -9.11 8.34 -55.37
N PRO A 144 -7.84 8.75 -55.19
CA PRO A 144 -6.73 7.83 -55.27
C PRO A 144 -6.93 6.77 -54.18
N THR A 145 -7.11 5.52 -54.60
CA THR A 145 -7.03 4.39 -53.68
C THR A 145 -5.57 4.26 -53.31
N TYR A 146 -5.17 4.82 -52.17
CA TYR A 146 -3.84 4.65 -51.63
C TYR A 146 -3.69 3.18 -51.23
N THR A 147 -3.19 2.35 -52.14
CA THR A 147 -2.74 1.00 -51.79
C THR A 147 -1.50 1.18 -50.91
N LEU A 148 -1.66 1.00 -49.59
CA LEU A 148 -0.56 1.08 -48.64
C LEU A 148 0.48 0.02 -49.02
N LYS A 149 1.59 0.41 -49.65
CA LYS A 149 2.68 -0.52 -49.97
C LYS A 149 3.40 -0.86 -48.66
N ILE A 150 3.13 -2.05 -48.13
CA ILE A 150 3.73 -2.56 -46.90
C ILE A 150 5.23 -2.83 -47.15
N GLY A 151 6.06 -1.83 -46.86
CA GLY A 151 7.52 -1.96 -46.90
C GLY A 151 8.09 -2.71 -45.70
N TRP A 152 9.35 -3.14 -45.76
CA TRP A 152 10.04 -3.87 -44.69
C TRP A 152 10.03 -3.12 -43.34
N LYS A 153 10.09 -1.79 -43.36
CA LYS A 153 9.95 -0.93 -42.17
C LYS A 153 8.61 -1.15 -41.45
N HIS A 154 7.52 -1.32 -42.20
CA HIS A 154 6.20 -1.59 -41.63
C HIS A 154 6.13 -2.99 -41.01
N LYS A 155 6.83 -3.98 -41.61
CA LYS A 155 6.95 -5.32 -41.03
C LYS A 155 7.75 -5.30 -39.72
N VAL A 156 8.85 -4.55 -39.67
CA VAL A 156 9.65 -4.39 -38.45
C VAL A 156 8.86 -3.67 -37.35
N VAL A 157 8.19 -2.57 -37.69
CA VAL A 157 7.33 -1.84 -36.72
C VAL A 157 6.18 -2.74 -36.24
N GLY A 158 5.54 -3.50 -37.14
CA GLY A 158 4.51 -4.46 -36.79
C GLY A 158 5.04 -5.55 -35.85
N PHE A 159 6.22 -6.12 -36.13
CA PHE A 159 6.86 -7.10 -35.27
C PHE A 159 7.16 -6.52 -33.88
N LEU A 160 7.73 -5.32 -33.80
CA LEU A 160 8.01 -4.66 -32.51
C LEU A 160 6.72 -4.39 -31.72
N LEU A 161 5.65 -3.96 -32.37
CA LEU A 161 4.35 -3.75 -31.73
C LEU A 161 3.75 -5.06 -31.22
N ILE A 162 3.75 -6.11 -32.04
CA ILE A 162 3.26 -7.43 -31.64
C ILE A 162 4.10 -7.99 -30.50
N SER A 163 5.42 -7.86 -30.57
CA SER A 163 6.32 -8.25 -29.49
C SER A 163 6.06 -7.46 -28.20
N HIS A 164 5.79 -6.16 -28.31
CA HIS A 164 5.45 -5.33 -27.16
C HIS A 164 4.11 -5.75 -26.55
N ILE A 165 3.08 -5.99 -27.37
CA ILE A 165 1.78 -6.48 -26.91
C ILE A 165 1.93 -7.85 -26.23
N GLY A 166 2.69 -8.77 -26.84
CA GLY A 166 2.98 -10.08 -26.26
C GLY A 166 3.69 -9.96 -24.91
N LEU A 167 4.68 -9.07 -24.81
CA LEU A 167 5.40 -8.80 -23.57
C LEU A 167 4.46 -8.20 -22.50
N GLN A 168 3.63 -7.21 -22.84
CA GLN A 168 2.67 -6.60 -21.90
C GLN A 168 1.57 -7.57 -21.45
N ALA A 169 1.15 -8.51 -22.29
CA ALA A 169 0.20 -9.55 -21.93
C ALA A 169 0.84 -10.66 -21.08
N PHE A 170 2.14 -10.91 -21.28
CA PHE A 170 2.88 -11.98 -20.62
C PHE A 170 3.43 -11.60 -19.25
N LEU A 171 4.04 -10.40 -19.14
CA LEU A 171 4.70 -9.92 -17.94
C LEU A 171 3.85 -10.00 -16.66
N PRO A 172 2.53 -9.73 -16.69
CA PRO A 172 1.66 -9.89 -15.52
C PRO A 172 1.66 -11.32 -14.96
N TYR A 173 1.88 -12.33 -15.81
CA TYR A 173 1.91 -13.75 -15.45
C TYR A 173 3.33 -14.30 -15.30
N SER A 174 4.35 -13.44 -15.24
CA SER A 174 5.77 -13.85 -15.23
C SER A 174 6.21 -14.64 -13.99
N HIS A 175 5.31 -14.90 -13.04
CA HIS A 175 5.53 -15.66 -11.80
C HIS A 175 6.17 -17.04 -11.98
N PHE A 176 6.06 -17.66 -13.15
CA PHE A 176 6.72 -18.93 -13.44
C PHE A 176 8.18 -18.78 -13.91
N ILE A 177 8.59 -17.59 -14.37
CA ILE A 177 9.97 -17.26 -14.75
C ILE A 177 10.70 -16.62 -13.58
N THR A 178 10.06 -15.65 -12.91
CA THR A 178 10.61 -15.00 -11.72
C THR A 178 10.42 -15.96 -10.54
N LYS A 179 11.50 -16.56 -10.04
CA LYS A 179 11.44 -17.46 -8.87
C LYS A 179 10.92 -16.71 -7.64
N GLY A 180 9.61 -16.77 -7.39
CA GLY A 180 8.98 -16.35 -6.14
C GLY A 180 7.98 -15.20 -6.27
N TYR A 181 7.09 -15.11 -5.28
CA TYR A 181 6.32 -13.89 -5.01
C TYR A 181 7.27 -12.75 -4.67
N ASN A 182 6.94 -11.53 -5.11
CA ASN A 182 7.76 -10.33 -4.87
C ASN A 182 8.04 -10.09 -3.37
N ASN A 183 7.23 -10.67 -2.48
CA ASN A 183 7.33 -10.56 -1.02
C ASN A 183 8.25 -11.61 -0.39
N TRP A 184 8.94 -12.49 -1.11
CA TRP A 184 9.77 -13.52 -0.46
C TRP A 184 11.16 -13.63 -1.08
N THR A 185 11.40 -12.93 -2.20
CA THR A 185 12.64 -13.02 -2.95
C THR A 185 13.11 -11.63 -3.38
N ASN A 186 14.41 -11.38 -3.31
CA ASN A 186 15.05 -10.15 -3.80
C ASN A 186 15.16 -10.15 -5.34
N GLY A 187 14.09 -10.56 -6.04
CA GLY A 187 14.03 -10.68 -7.49
C GLY A 187 13.92 -9.32 -8.20
N LEU A 188 13.88 -9.33 -9.55
CA LEU A 188 13.62 -8.13 -10.34
C LEU A 188 12.22 -7.58 -10.01
N TYR A 189 12.18 -6.60 -9.12
CA TYR A 189 10.99 -5.81 -8.84
C TYR A 189 10.46 -5.17 -10.12
N GLY A 190 9.16 -5.33 -10.39
CA GLY A 190 8.42 -4.37 -11.22
C GLY A 190 7.84 -4.85 -12.55
N TYR A 191 7.56 -6.14 -12.74
CA TYR A 191 6.86 -6.59 -13.96
C TYR A 191 5.65 -7.51 -13.76
N SER A 192 5.45 -8.11 -12.58
CA SER A 192 4.15 -8.70 -12.22
C SER A 192 3.17 -7.60 -11.79
N TRP A 193 1.87 -7.87 -11.85
CA TRP A 193 0.83 -6.91 -11.40
C TRP A 193 0.84 -6.67 -9.87
N ASP A 194 1.70 -7.37 -9.13
CA ASP A 194 1.91 -7.23 -7.69
C ASP A 194 2.90 -6.08 -7.38
N MET A 195 2.50 -4.85 -7.69
CA MET A 195 3.32 -3.65 -7.48
C MET A 195 3.30 -3.12 -6.03
N MET A 196 2.26 -3.44 -5.26
CA MET A 196 2.01 -2.88 -3.92
C MET A 196 2.56 -3.77 -2.78
N VAL A 197 3.71 -4.42 -2.96
CA VAL A 197 4.13 -5.45 -2.01
C VAL A 197 5.59 -5.37 -1.55
N HIS A 198 6.05 -4.14 -1.30
CA HIS A 198 7.33 -3.88 -0.61
C HIS A 198 7.18 -3.00 0.63
N THR A 199 5.97 -2.87 1.17
CA THR A 199 5.76 -2.46 2.56
C THR A 199 5.52 -3.72 3.35
N TRP A 200 6.56 -4.13 4.06
CA TRP A 200 6.48 -5.17 5.08
C TRP A 200 6.13 -4.42 6.34
N ASP A 201 4.87 -4.51 6.74
CA ASP A 201 4.53 -4.32 8.13
C ASP A 201 4.56 -5.70 8.77
N THR A 202 5.10 -5.81 9.98
CA THR A 202 5.01 -7.07 10.73
C THR A 202 3.56 -7.18 11.19
N VAL A 203 2.70 -7.70 10.33
CA VAL A 203 1.29 -7.94 10.63
C VAL A 203 1.22 -9.03 11.71
N MET A 204 1.91 -10.15 11.48
CA MET A 204 1.93 -11.29 12.39
C MET A 204 3.34 -11.61 12.88
N ALA A 205 3.53 -11.64 14.20
CA ALA A 205 4.74 -12.13 14.85
C ALA A 205 4.42 -13.47 15.53
N VAL A 206 4.72 -14.58 14.85
CA VAL A 206 4.55 -15.91 15.45
C VAL A 206 5.79 -16.25 16.29
N VAL A 207 5.61 -16.33 17.60
CA VAL A 207 6.67 -16.79 18.50
C VAL A 207 6.58 -18.32 18.59
N LYS A 208 7.55 -19.01 17.99
CA LYS A 208 7.72 -20.46 18.13
C LYS A 208 8.45 -20.74 19.44
N VAL A 209 7.78 -21.39 20.38
CA VAL A 209 8.38 -21.89 21.61
C VAL A 209 8.62 -23.38 21.45
N VAL A 210 9.87 -23.80 21.60
CA VAL A 210 10.23 -25.22 21.60
C VAL A 210 10.60 -25.59 23.03
N ASP A 211 9.81 -26.48 23.62
CA ASP A 211 10.18 -27.08 24.89
C ASP A 211 11.32 -28.08 24.66
N HIS A 212 12.48 -27.80 25.27
CA HIS A 212 13.68 -28.60 25.12
C HIS A 212 13.62 -29.95 25.86
N GLU A 213 12.70 -30.12 26.82
CA GLU A 213 12.53 -31.37 27.57
C GLU A 213 11.53 -32.30 26.90
N THR A 214 10.43 -31.76 26.37
CA THR A 214 9.37 -32.56 25.72
C THR A 214 9.48 -32.63 24.19
N GLY A 215 10.25 -31.72 23.57
CA GLY A 215 10.40 -31.62 22.12
C GLY A 215 9.14 -31.11 21.41
N GLN A 216 8.12 -30.66 22.15
CA GLN A 216 6.91 -30.09 21.55
C GLN A 216 7.16 -28.67 21.05
N GLU A 217 6.63 -28.38 19.87
CA GLU A 217 6.68 -27.07 19.25
C GLU A 217 5.32 -26.38 19.44
N HIS A 218 5.32 -25.20 20.04
CA HIS A 218 4.14 -24.36 20.24
C HIS A 218 4.28 -23.07 19.46
N PHE A 219 3.19 -22.58 18.90
CA PHE A 219 3.14 -21.36 18.11
C PHE A 219 2.13 -20.41 18.74
N LEU A 220 2.58 -19.18 19.01
CA LEU A 220 1.75 -18.12 19.58
C LEU A 220 1.32 -17.17 18.45
N ASP A 221 0.01 -16.96 18.30
CA ASP A 221 -0.56 -16.06 17.29
C ASP A 221 -1.59 -15.12 17.95
N PRO A 222 -1.33 -13.80 18.00
CA PRO A 222 -2.22 -12.84 18.65
C PRO A 222 -3.34 -12.30 17.75
N GLU A 223 -3.42 -12.68 16.48
CA GLU A 223 -4.32 -12.04 15.50
C GLU A 223 -5.53 -12.90 15.09
N GLN A 224 -6.48 -12.25 14.41
CA GLN A 224 -7.64 -12.91 13.80
C GLN A 224 -7.17 -14.00 12.85
N ARG A 225 -7.63 -15.24 13.08
CA ARG A 225 -7.29 -16.39 12.24
C ARG A 225 -7.74 -16.16 10.80
N MET A 226 -6.78 -16.10 9.89
CA MET A 226 -7.06 -16.02 8.46
C MET A 226 -7.42 -17.40 7.87
N PHE A 227 -6.84 -18.48 8.42
CA PHE A 227 -7.03 -19.85 7.94
C PHE A 227 -7.65 -20.73 9.03
N ASP A 228 -8.48 -21.69 8.61
CA ASP A 228 -9.08 -22.66 9.52
C ASP A 228 -8.00 -23.61 10.07
N PRO A 229 -7.71 -23.60 11.38
CA PRO A 229 -6.67 -24.45 11.96
C PRO A 229 -7.02 -25.95 11.92
N ARG A 230 -8.26 -26.32 11.60
CA ARG A 230 -8.72 -27.70 11.52
C ARG A 230 -8.42 -28.34 10.15
N VAL A 231 -7.96 -27.55 9.17
CA VAL A 231 -7.66 -28.02 7.82
C VAL A 231 -6.15 -28.06 7.60
N ASP A 232 -5.66 -29.16 7.06
CA ASP A 232 -4.26 -29.28 6.65
C ASP A 232 -4.01 -28.51 5.35
N LEU A 233 -3.38 -27.34 5.45
CA LEU A 233 -3.07 -26.47 4.31
C LEU A 233 -2.10 -27.10 3.29
N LEU A 234 -1.32 -28.12 3.67
CA LEU A 234 -0.42 -28.80 2.73
C LEU A 234 -1.17 -29.70 1.76
N THR A 235 -2.37 -30.15 2.15
CA THR A 235 -3.21 -31.05 1.36
C THR A 235 -4.55 -30.42 0.98
N ALA A 236 -4.77 -29.16 1.37
CA ALA A 236 -6.01 -28.45 1.14
C ALA A 236 -6.30 -28.25 -0.35
N ASP A 237 -7.52 -28.61 -0.75
CA ASP A 237 -8.00 -28.37 -2.10
C ASP A 237 -8.08 -26.86 -2.37
N TRP A 238 -7.55 -26.44 -3.51
CA TRP A 238 -7.67 -25.08 -4.01
C TRP A 238 -7.97 -25.09 -5.51
N SER A 239 -8.61 -24.02 -5.97
CA SER A 239 -8.95 -23.84 -7.39
C SER A 239 -8.88 -22.36 -7.74
N PRO A 240 -8.43 -22.00 -8.94
CA PRO A 240 -8.39 -20.59 -9.38
C PRO A 240 -9.78 -19.98 -9.61
N ILE A 241 -10.84 -20.81 -9.60
CA ILE A 241 -12.21 -20.40 -9.95
C ILE A 241 -13.24 -20.73 -8.86
N LYS A 242 -12.82 -21.33 -7.74
CA LYS A 242 -13.71 -21.66 -6.62
C LYS A 242 -13.14 -21.05 -5.34
N GLU A 243 -14.02 -20.48 -4.53
CA GLU A 243 -13.67 -20.02 -3.19
C GLU A 243 -13.16 -21.19 -2.34
N VAL A 244 -12.12 -20.91 -1.55
CA VAL A 244 -11.45 -21.87 -0.69
C VAL A 244 -12.21 -22.01 0.62
N SER A 245 -12.44 -23.24 1.08
CA SER A 245 -13.22 -23.50 2.31
C SER A 245 -12.43 -23.29 3.60
N TRP A 246 -11.10 -23.25 3.49
CA TRP A 246 -10.17 -23.11 4.61
C TRP A 246 -9.80 -21.66 4.92
N LEU A 247 -10.30 -20.69 4.15
CA LEU A 247 -10.16 -19.27 4.46
C LEU A 247 -11.31 -18.88 5.39
N MET A 248 -10.99 -18.34 6.56
CA MET A 248 -11.99 -17.90 7.52
C MET A 248 -12.71 -16.64 7.00
N PRO A 249 -14.04 -16.54 7.16
CA PRO A 249 -14.77 -15.36 6.70
C PRO A 249 -14.42 -14.14 7.56
N LEU A 250 -14.47 -12.95 6.96
CA LEU A 250 -14.29 -11.70 7.71
C LEU A 250 -15.42 -11.53 8.73
N LEU A 251 -15.08 -11.24 9.99
CA LEU A 251 -16.01 -11.02 11.11
C LEU A 251 -16.72 -9.65 11.02
N THR A 252 -17.55 -9.49 9.99
CA THR A 252 -18.25 -8.23 9.70
C THR A 252 -19.27 -7.81 10.77
N GLU A 253 -19.71 -8.73 11.64
CA GLU A 253 -20.56 -8.39 12.80
C GLU A 253 -19.89 -7.37 13.74
N PHE A 254 -18.56 -7.38 13.82
CA PHE A 254 -17.79 -6.44 14.64
C PHE A 254 -17.43 -5.14 13.92
N SER A 255 -17.85 -4.93 12.66
CA SER A 255 -17.56 -3.66 11.94
C SER A 255 -18.10 -2.42 12.67
N SER A 256 -19.21 -2.57 13.42
CA SER A 256 -19.77 -1.48 14.22
C SER A 256 -18.92 -1.12 15.46
N TRP A 257 -18.11 -2.06 15.95
CA TRP A 257 -17.23 -1.87 17.11
C TRP A 257 -16.04 -0.98 16.83
N ARG A 258 -15.66 -0.73 15.56
CA ARG A 258 -14.51 0.14 15.21
C ARG A 258 -14.51 1.48 15.94
N LYS A 259 -15.67 2.16 16.02
CA LYS A 259 -15.80 3.44 16.75
C LYS A 259 -15.62 3.28 18.26
N GLN A 260 -16.08 2.16 18.82
CA GLN A 260 -15.96 1.84 20.23
C GLN A 260 -14.52 1.45 20.58
N ILE A 261 -13.85 0.67 19.73
CA ILE A 261 -12.43 0.32 19.84
C ILE A 261 -11.57 1.59 19.93
N THR A 262 -11.71 2.53 18.99
CA THR A 262 -10.96 3.80 19.05
C THR A 262 -11.25 4.61 20.31
N LYS A 263 -12.47 4.53 20.86
CA LYS A 263 -12.81 5.19 22.12
C LYS A 263 -12.12 4.49 23.31
N LEU A 264 -12.16 3.16 23.35
CA LEU A 264 -11.54 2.34 24.38
C LEU A 264 -10.02 2.51 24.36
N GLU A 265 -9.38 2.49 23.19
CA GLU A 265 -7.95 2.77 23.02
C GLU A 265 -7.58 4.12 23.65
N LYS A 266 -8.30 5.19 23.29
CA LYS A 266 -8.05 6.53 23.85
C LYS A 266 -8.23 6.58 25.37
N GLU A 267 -9.21 5.86 25.89
CA GLU A 267 -9.43 5.75 27.33
C GLU A 267 -8.27 5.02 28.01
N ILE A 268 -7.83 3.88 27.48
CA ILE A 268 -6.76 3.06 28.05
C ILE A 268 -5.40 3.76 27.95
N TYR A 269 -5.12 4.44 26.84
CA TYR A 269 -3.92 5.28 26.71
C TYR A 269 -3.93 6.50 27.64
N SER A 270 -5.10 6.90 28.16
CA SER A 270 -5.18 7.98 29.16
C SER A 270 -4.85 7.53 30.58
N TRP A 271 -4.88 6.22 30.86
CA TRP A 271 -4.56 5.69 32.19
C TRP A 271 -3.08 5.87 32.55
N SER A 272 -2.19 5.64 31.57
CA SER A 272 -0.75 5.89 31.70
C SER A 272 -0.09 5.99 30.32
N GLU A 273 1.11 6.57 30.24
CA GLU A 273 1.88 6.64 28.99
C GLU A 273 2.34 5.26 28.48
N TYR A 274 2.29 4.24 29.33
CA TYR A 274 2.79 2.89 29.06
C TYR A 274 1.69 1.83 29.04
N SER A 275 0.43 2.23 29.24
CA SER A 275 -0.72 1.33 29.09
C SER A 275 -1.03 1.14 27.63
N ASP A 276 -1.38 -0.09 27.29
CA ASP A 276 -1.62 -0.50 25.92
C ASP A 276 -2.73 -1.55 25.89
N VAL A 277 -3.32 -1.74 24.71
CA VAL A 277 -4.48 -2.61 24.51
C VAL A 277 -4.36 -3.42 23.23
N ILE A 278 -4.71 -4.70 23.31
CA ILE A 278 -4.83 -5.59 22.15
C ILE A 278 -6.26 -6.10 22.09
N PHE A 279 -6.90 -5.97 20.93
CA PHE A 279 -8.24 -6.52 20.67
C PHE A 279 -8.11 -7.82 19.90
N VAL A 280 -8.87 -8.83 20.33
CA VAL A 280 -8.89 -10.15 19.72
C VAL A 280 -10.34 -10.53 19.43
N ALA A 281 -10.56 -11.15 18.28
CA ALA A 281 -11.82 -11.77 17.92
C ALA A 281 -11.57 -13.19 17.41
N ASP A 282 -12.30 -14.16 17.94
CA ASP A 282 -12.18 -15.56 17.53
C ASP A 282 -13.54 -16.20 17.27
N PHE A 283 -13.54 -17.26 16.47
CA PHE A 283 -14.74 -17.95 16.02
C PHE A 283 -15.26 -18.93 17.09
N PRO A 284 -16.55 -19.29 17.03
CA PRO A 284 -17.12 -20.35 17.88
C PRO A 284 -16.33 -21.65 17.80
N ASP A 285 -16.24 -22.34 18.93
CA ASP A 285 -15.59 -23.65 19.08
C ASP A 285 -14.08 -23.66 18.74
N LEU A 286 -13.44 -22.49 18.73
CA LEU A 286 -11.98 -22.37 18.62
C LEU A 286 -11.35 -21.96 19.95
N THR A 287 -10.09 -22.38 20.11
CA THR A 287 -9.27 -22.13 21.29
C THR A 287 -8.00 -21.40 20.89
N LEU A 288 -7.76 -20.24 21.48
CA LEU A 288 -6.55 -19.46 21.30
C LEU A 288 -5.63 -19.60 22.50
N GLU A 289 -4.44 -20.14 22.30
CA GLU A 289 -3.40 -20.23 23.32
C GLU A 289 -2.45 -19.04 23.20
N ASN A 290 -2.26 -18.33 24.31
CA ASN A 290 -1.42 -17.15 24.38
C ASN A 290 -0.43 -17.28 25.54
N TYR A 291 0.74 -16.64 25.40
CA TYR A 291 1.74 -16.51 26.44
C TYR A 291 1.98 -15.04 26.74
N ILE A 292 1.95 -14.70 28.03
CA ILE A 292 2.21 -13.33 28.48
C ILE A 292 3.64 -13.20 29.00
N SER A 293 4.44 -12.33 28.37
CA SER A 293 5.81 -12.04 28.79
C SER A 293 5.88 -11.45 30.20
N GLU A 294 7.03 -11.59 30.86
CA GLU A 294 7.32 -10.97 32.16
C GLU A 294 7.38 -9.45 32.14
N ASP A 295 7.64 -8.89 30.96
CA ASP A 295 7.76 -7.45 30.74
C ASP A 295 6.41 -6.72 30.81
N LEU A 296 5.31 -7.47 30.73
CA LEU A 296 3.95 -6.96 30.80
C LEU A 296 3.45 -7.09 32.24
N THR A 297 2.87 -6.02 32.75
CA THR A 297 2.32 -5.99 34.12
C THR A 297 0.87 -5.51 34.10
N ASN A 298 0.12 -5.85 35.14
CA ASN A 298 -1.29 -5.50 35.28
C ASN A 298 -2.14 -5.98 34.09
N ILE A 299 -1.94 -7.23 33.65
CA ILE A 299 -2.66 -7.79 32.51
C ILE A 299 -4.09 -8.15 32.90
N THR A 300 -5.06 -7.61 32.17
CA THR A 300 -6.48 -7.92 32.34
C THR A 300 -7.07 -8.30 31.00
N LEU A 301 -7.81 -9.41 30.96
CA LEU A 301 -8.65 -9.78 29.81
C LEU A 301 -10.08 -9.38 30.11
N THR A 302 -10.68 -8.55 29.24
CA THR A 302 -12.06 -8.11 29.35
C THR A 302 -12.84 -8.55 28.11
N VAL A 303 -13.99 -9.18 28.29
CA VAL A 303 -14.85 -9.62 27.18
C VAL A 303 -15.74 -8.46 26.74
N LEU A 304 -15.74 -8.15 25.45
CA LEU A 304 -16.54 -7.08 24.86
C LEU A 304 -17.86 -7.60 24.28
N GLU A 305 -17.83 -8.79 23.68
CA GLU A 305 -19.00 -9.47 23.11
C GLU A 305 -18.77 -10.99 23.10
N GLY A 306 -19.83 -11.77 23.28
CA GLY A 306 -19.75 -13.24 23.34
C GLY A 306 -19.39 -13.76 24.74
N ASP A 307 -19.15 -15.08 24.79
CA ASP A 307 -18.81 -15.80 26.02
C ASP A 307 -17.51 -16.57 25.78
N VAL A 308 -16.54 -16.41 26.69
CA VAL A 308 -15.28 -17.14 26.64
C VAL A 308 -15.01 -17.85 27.96
N ILE A 309 -14.27 -18.96 27.88
CA ILE A 309 -13.70 -19.61 29.05
C ILE A 309 -12.20 -19.44 28.99
N VAL A 310 -11.62 -18.83 30.02
CA VAL A 310 -10.18 -18.63 30.16
C VAL A 310 -9.63 -19.71 31.08
N GLU A 311 -8.76 -20.53 30.51
CA GLU A 311 -7.98 -21.56 31.16
C GLU A 311 -6.59 -20.99 31.49
N ILE A 312 -6.24 -20.92 32.78
CA ILE A 312 -4.93 -20.40 33.22
C ILE A 312 -4.17 -21.54 33.89
N GLY A 313 -2.99 -21.86 33.36
CA GLY A 313 -2.05 -22.80 33.97
C GLY A 313 -1.23 -22.12 35.06
N GLU A 314 -1.26 -22.64 36.29
CA GLU A 314 -0.32 -22.23 37.33
C GLU A 314 1.08 -22.79 37.00
N ASN A 315 2.04 -21.92 36.62
CA ASN A 315 3.43 -22.35 36.50
C ASN A 315 4.02 -22.61 37.89
N GLU A 316 4.52 -23.83 38.07
CA GLU A 316 5.37 -24.20 39.21
C GLU A 316 6.59 -23.29 39.22
N THR A 317 6.82 -22.65 40.36
CA THR A 317 8.11 -22.06 40.67
C THR A 317 9.18 -23.14 40.53
N VAL A 318 10.18 -22.88 39.68
CA VAL A 318 11.37 -23.68 39.41
C VAL A 318 11.89 -24.43 40.65
N GLN A 319 11.40 -25.66 40.87
CA GLN A 319 12.09 -26.70 41.63
C GLN A 319 11.70 -28.07 41.04
N PRO A 320 12.64 -28.81 40.45
CA PRO A 320 12.35 -30.11 39.89
C PRO A 320 12.39 -31.13 41.03
N MET A 321 11.22 -31.66 41.41
CA MET A 321 11.04 -33.07 41.79
C MET A 321 9.71 -33.28 42.49
N ARG A 322 8.68 -33.52 41.68
CA ARG A 322 7.67 -34.58 41.80
C ARG A 322 6.51 -34.17 40.92
N LYS A 323 5.93 -35.13 40.19
CA LYS A 323 4.69 -34.98 39.43
C LYS A 323 3.60 -34.31 40.27
N ALA A 324 3.57 -32.99 40.34
CA ALA A 324 2.46 -32.26 40.88
C ALA A 324 1.46 -32.07 39.73
N LYS A 325 0.19 -32.31 40.04
CA LYS A 325 -0.88 -32.07 39.08
C LYS A 325 -0.88 -30.57 38.79
N GLU A 326 -0.64 -30.20 37.54
CA GLU A 326 -0.92 -28.86 37.03
C GLU A 326 -2.33 -28.46 37.50
N LYS A 327 -2.40 -27.44 38.34
CA LYS A 327 -3.67 -26.94 38.85
C LYS A 327 -4.18 -25.92 37.84
N ILE A 328 -5.04 -26.40 36.95
CA ILE A 328 -5.66 -25.59 35.91
C ILE A 328 -6.86 -24.86 36.51
N SER A 329 -6.90 -23.53 36.39
CA SER A 329 -8.05 -22.72 36.77
C SER A 329 -8.87 -22.34 35.54
N TRP A 330 -10.20 -22.50 35.64
CA TRP A 330 -11.14 -22.22 34.56
C TRP A 330 -12.04 -21.07 34.99
N HIS A 331 -12.04 -19.99 34.22
CA HIS A 331 -12.86 -18.81 34.47
C HIS A 331 -13.78 -18.61 33.28
N ARG A 332 -15.10 -18.76 33.47
CA ARG A 332 -16.07 -18.35 32.46
C ARG A 332 -16.29 -16.84 32.58
N ILE A 333 -16.12 -16.14 31.47
CA ILE A 333 -16.20 -14.68 31.41
C ILE A 333 -17.22 -14.32 30.34
N THR A 334 -18.19 -13.53 30.74
CA THR A 334 -19.25 -13.02 29.87
C THR A 334 -19.02 -11.54 29.56
N LYS A 335 -19.85 -10.98 28.68
CA LYS A 335 -19.75 -9.58 28.26
C LYS A 335 -19.57 -8.60 29.43
N ASP A 336 -18.61 -7.68 29.26
CA ASP A 336 -18.18 -6.65 30.19
C ASP A 336 -17.51 -7.15 31.49
N GLU A 337 -17.35 -8.46 31.66
CA GLU A 337 -16.58 -9.04 32.76
C GLU A 337 -15.09 -9.12 32.40
N SER A 338 -14.25 -9.12 33.44
CA SER A 338 -12.81 -9.17 33.29
C SER A 338 -12.13 -10.15 34.25
N VAL A 339 -10.99 -10.69 33.81
CA VAL A 339 -10.12 -11.54 34.64
C VAL A 339 -8.68 -11.02 34.58
N GLY A 340 -8.00 -11.04 35.72
CA GLY A 340 -6.56 -10.78 35.76
C GLY A 340 -5.79 -12.00 35.28
N ILE A 341 -4.81 -11.79 34.39
CA ILE A 341 -3.96 -12.86 33.86
C ILE A 341 -2.54 -12.69 34.44
N PRO A 342 -1.98 -13.73 35.06
CA PRO A 342 -0.62 -13.67 35.58
C PRO A 342 0.42 -13.63 34.45
N ALA A 343 1.44 -12.79 34.60
CA ALA A 343 2.59 -12.79 33.70
C ALA A 343 3.38 -14.10 33.81
N ARG A 344 4.15 -14.44 32.75
CA ARG A 344 4.92 -15.69 32.63
C ARG A 344 4.07 -16.96 32.70
N THR A 345 2.82 -16.91 32.23
CA THR A 345 1.95 -18.09 32.15
C THR A 345 1.37 -18.23 30.76
N PHE A 346 1.09 -19.48 30.39
CA PHE A 346 0.24 -19.79 29.26
C PHE A 346 -1.21 -19.77 29.72
N HIS A 347 -2.06 -19.18 28.88
CA HIS A 347 -3.51 -19.25 29.07
C HIS A 347 -4.18 -19.57 27.74
N ARG A 348 -5.31 -20.27 27.82
CA ARG A 348 -6.13 -20.62 26.66
C ARG A 348 -7.47 -19.95 26.79
N VAL A 349 -7.88 -19.26 25.73
CA VAL A 349 -9.19 -18.64 25.64
C VAL A 349 -10.04 -19.49 24.71
N HIS A 350 -11.09 -20.09 25.25
CA HIS A 350 -12.03 -20.94 24.53
C HIS A 350 -13.28 -20.12 24.20
N THR A 351 -13.58 -19.95 22.92
CA THR A 351 -14.82 -19.29 22.49
C THR A 351 -15.97 -20.27 22.60
N VAL A 352 -16.82 -20.09 23.62
CA VAL A 352 -17.94 -21.02 23.91
C VAL A 352 -19.29 -20.48 23.47
N SER A 353 -19.35 -19.23 23.04
CA SER A 353 -20.56 -18.64 22.47
C SER A 353 -20.86 -19.20 21.08
N MET A 354 -22.16 -19.28 20.75
CA MET A 354 -22.65 -19.67 19.42
C MET A 354 -22.29 -18.64 18.33
N THR A 355 -21.99 -17.41 18.72
CA THR A 355 -21.48 -16.33 17.89
C THR A 355 -20.01 -16.10 18.18
N PRO A 356 -19.23 -15.53 17.24
CA PRO A 356 -17.85 -15.12 17.52
C PRO A 356 -17.75 -14.28 18.80
N ALA A 357 -16.66 -14.42 19.52
CA ALA A 357 -16.38 -13.63 20.71
C ALA A 357 -15.35 -12.56 20.39
N CYS A 358 -15.49 -11.40 21.03
CA CYS A 358 -14.54 -10.31 20.96
C CYS A 358 -14.14 -9.93 22.38
N TYR A 359 -12.84 -9.81 22.63
CA TYR A 359 -12.28 -9.48 23.93
C TYR A 359 -11.01 -8.64 23.76
N MET A 360 -10.60 -7.97 24.82
CA MET A 360 -9.39 -7.15 24.82
C MET A 360 -8.46 -7.53 25.98
N TYR A 361 -7.16 -7.41 25.74
CA TYR A 361 -6.13 -7.42 26.77
C TYR A 361 -5.72 -5.98 27.05
N THR A 362 -5.74 -5.58 28.31
CA THR A 362 -5.10 -4.35 28.76
C THR A 362 -3.87 -4.71 29.57
N TYR A 363 -2.76 -4.00 29.36
CA TYR A 363 -1.51 -4.23 30.08
C TYR A 363 -0.67 -2.95 30.14
N VAL A 364 0.32 -2.95 31.03
CA VAL A 364 1.33 -1.89 31.13
C VAL A 364 2.68 -2.45 30.67
N ASN A 365 3.27 -1.81 29.66
CA ASN A 365 4.53 -2.21 29.05
C ASN A 365 5.73 -1.62 29.81
N HIS A 366 6.37 -2.43 30.65
CA HIS A 366 7.50 -1.98 31.47
C HIS A 366 8.79 -1.79 30.64
N THR A 367 8.98 -2.53 29.55
CA THR A 367 10.16 -2.37 28.67
C THR A 367 10.22 -0.98 28.05
N ARG A 368 9.08 -0.47 27.56
CA ARG A 368 8.99 0.88 26.98
C ARG A 368 9.32 1.95 28.01
N GLN A 369 8.80 1.81 29.23
CA GLN A 369 9.11 2.70 30.35
C GLN A 369 10.62 2.76 30.65
N LEU A 370 11.30 1.62 30.64
CA LEU A 370 12.75 1.55 30.85
C LEU A 370 13.56 2.12 29.66
N GLN A 371 13.05 2.00 28.43
CA GLN A 371 13.69 2.56 27.24
C GLN A 371 13.57 4.09 27.21
N ASP A 372 12.39 4.64 27.46
CA ASP A 372 12.16 6.09 27.47
C ASP A 372 12.98 6.78 28.57
N GLN A 373 13.19 6.13 29.72
CA GLN A 373 14.10 6.62 30.76
C GLN A 373 15.56 6.64 30.31
N LYS A 374 16.01 5.65 29.53
CA LYS A 374 17.37 5.61 28.97
C LYS A 374 17.56 6.63 27.85
N GLU A 375 16.56 6.81 26.99
CA GLU A 375 16.59 7.79 25.91
C GLU A 375 16.53 9.22 26.43
N ASN A 376 15.63 9.54 27.36
CA ASN A 376 15.58 10.89 27.97
C ASN A 376 16.88 11.27 28.70
N GLY A 377 17.62 10.28 29.24
CA GLY A 377 18.97 10.50 29.78
C GLY A 377 20.04 10.82 28.72
N ASN A 378 19.87 10.32 27.49
CA ASN A 378 20.79 10.58 26.37
C ASN A 378 20.40 11.82 25.55
N THR A 379 19.11 12.13 25.43
CA THR A 379 18.57 13.22 24.60
C THR A 379 18.89 14.61 25.18
N GLN A 380 19.00 14.74 26.50
CA GLN A 380 19.48 15.98 27.14
C GLN A 380 20.90 16.39 26.70
N ASN A 381 21.73 15.43 26.24
CA ASN A 381 23.07 15.71 25.73
C ASN A 381 23.11 16.00 24.22
N ALA A 382 22.05 15.73 23.47
CA ALA A 382 22.03 15.81 22.00
C ALA A 382 21.26 17.02 21.45
N GLU A 383 20.27 17.55 22.18
CA GLU A 383 19.34 18.56 21.64
C GLU A 383 19.90 19.98 21.45
N VAL A 384 21.09 20.29 21.98
CA VAL A 384 21.71 21.62 21.79
C VAL A 384 22.24 21.85 20.35
N GLY A 385 22.36 20.80 19.53
CA GLY A 385 23.08 20.88 18.24
C GLY A 385 22.27 21.00 16.95
N GLN A 386 20.95 20.74 16.93
CA GLN A 386 20.33 20.24 15.70
C GLN A 386 18.95 20.83 15.35
N LYS A 387 18.78 22.16 15.41
CA LYS A 387 17.54 22.80 14.92
C LYS A 387 17.63 23.62 13.64
N ASN A 388 18.83 23.92 13.12
CA ASN A 388 19.00 24.81 11.94
C ASN A 388 19.57 24.17 10.66
N LYS A 389 19.64 22.83 10.56
CA LYS A 389 20.30 22.15 9.41
C LYS A 389 19.43 21.16 8.61
N GLY A 390 18.15 20.99 8.92
CA GLY A 390 17.31 19.89 8.38
C GLY A 390 17.15 19.88 6.85
N LEU A 391 16.59 20.95 6.27
CA LEU A 391 16.21 20.95 4.84
C LEU A 391 17.40 20.92 3.88
N TRP A 392 18.47 21.66 4.16
CA TRP A 392 19.67 21.66 3.33
C TRP A 392 20.46 20.36 3.44
N ASN A 393 20.54 19.78 4.63
CA ASN A 393 21.16 18.47 4.80
C ASN A 393 20.35 17.39 4.09
N GLU A 394 19.02 17.45 4.15
CA GLU A 394 18.15 16.50 3.45
C GLU A 394 18.28 16.61 1.93
N PHE A 395 18.34 17.85 1.40
CA PHE A 395 18.59 18.08 -0.02
C PHE A 395 19.97 17.56 -0.47
N MET A 396 21.02 17.83 0.32
CA MET A 396 22.36 17.35 0.04
C MET A 396 22.46 15.83 0.15
N LEU A 397 21.78 15.21 1.12
CA LEU A 397 21.66 13.75 1.23
C LEU A 397 20.99 13.14 0.01
N ARG A 398 19.90 13.75 -0.49
CA ARG A 398 19.20 13.29 -1.70
C ARG A 398 20.10 13.39 -2.93
N LEU A 399 20.85 14.49 -3.09
CA LEU A 399 21.86 14.64 -4.15
C LEU A 399 22.97 13.58 -4.07
N GLN A 400 23.47 13.32 -2.87
CA GLN A 400 24.52 12.35 -2.63
C GLN A 400 24.05 10.91 -2.90
N ASN A 401 22.78 10.61 -2.57
CA ASN A 401 22.13 9.35 -2.89
C ASN A 401 21.92 9.17 -4.40
N ILE A 402 21.53 10.21 -5.13
CA ILE A 402 21.44 10.19 -6.60
C ILE A 402 22.82 9.95 -7.22
N ALA A 403 23.86 10.63 -6.75
CA ALA A 403 25.22 10.42 -7.24
C ALA A 403 25.71 8.98 -6.98
N ARG A 404 25.41 8.41 -5.81
CA ARG A 404 25.67 6.99 -5.50
C ARG A 404 24.91 6.05 -6.42
N ALA A 405 23.63 6.32 -6.68
CA ALA A 405 22.82 5.50 -7.59
C ALA A 405 23.39 5.51 -9.02
N ILE A 406 23.78 6.68 -9.54
CA ILE A 406 24.45 6.80 -10.85
C ILE A 406 25.77 6.03 -10.86
N GLY A 407 26.55 6.09 -9.77
CA GLY A 407 27.78 5.32 -9.61
C GLY A 407 27.55 3.81 -9.61
N LEU A 408 26.51 3.33 -8.91
CA LEU A 408 26.14 1.92 -8.88
C LEU A 408 25.65 1.43 -10.25
N VAL A 409 24.82 2.21 -10.95
CA VAL A 409 24.34 1.89 -12.30
C VAL A 409 25.51 1.86 -13.29
N SER A 410 26.42 2.84 -13.23
CA SER A 410 27.63 2.86 -14.05
C SER A 410 28.52 1.65 -13.78
N ASN A 411 28.72 1.28 -12.51
CA ASN A 411 29.50 0.10 -12.14
C ASN A 411 28.83 -1.21 -12.56
N ALA A 412 27.49 -1.29 -12.51
CA ALA A 412 26.75 -2.44 -13.02
C ALA A 412 26.91 -2.56 -14.55
N ILE A 413 26.83 -1.45 -15.29
CA ILE A 413 27.08 -1.42 -16.73
C ILE A 413 28.53 -1.85 -17.04
N LEU A 414 29.52 -1.36 -16.28
CA LEU A 414 30.92 -1.75 -16.44
C LEU A 414 31.16 -3.23 -16.08
N ASN A 415 30.45 -3.77 -15.09
CA ASN A 415 30.51 -5.19 -14.77
C ASN A 415 29.93 -6.04 -15.92
N VAL A 416 28.79 -5.64 -16.47
CA VAL A 416 28.14 -6.38 -17.56
C VAL A 416 28.93 -6.29 -18.87
N LEU A 417 29.48 -5.12 -19.20
CA LEU A 417 30.19 -4.90 -20.47
C LEU A 417 31.66 -5.32 -20.43
N TYR A 418 32.31 -5.21 -19.27
CA TYR A 418 33.77 -5.36 -19.14
C TYR A 418 34.20 -6.27 -17.98
N SER A 419 33.27 -6.97 -17.33
CA SER A 419 33.52 -7.89 -16.21
C SER A 419 34.27 -7.27 -15.02
N VAL A 420 34.15 -5.95 -14.83
CA VAL A 420 34.76 -5.23 -13.70
C VAL A 420 34.02 -5.58 -12.39
N PRO A 421 34.70 -6.10 -11.35
CA PRO A 421 34.05 -6.51 -10.11
C PRO A 421 33.51 -5.31 -9.30
N MET A 422 32.30 -5.45 -8.75
CA MET A 422 31.68 -4.40 -7.93
C MET A 422 32.27 -4.40 -6.51
N ILE A 423 32.90 -3.30 -6.10
CA ILE A 423 33.46 -3.14 -4.76
C ILE A 423 32.42 -2.50 -3.84
N LYS A 424 31.88 -3.28 -2.89
CA LYS A 424 31.02 -2.76 -1.81
C LYS A 424 31.89 -2.27 -0.65
N ARG A 425 31.96 -0.95 -0.44
CA ARG A 425 32.56 -0.38 0.78
C ARG A 425 31.48 -0.23 1.85
N VAL A 426 31.54 -1.05 2.89
CA VAL A 426 30.69 -0.94 4.07
C VAL A 426 31.48 -0.16 5.13
N GLN A 427 30.92 0.95 5.61
CA GLN A 427 31.43 1.56 6.85
C GLN A 427 30.93 0.70 8.01
N VAL A 428 31.86 0.11 8.74
CA VAL A 428 31.57 -0.48 10.05
C VAL A 428 31.54 0.69 11.03
N VAL A 429 30.39 0.93 11.66
CA VAL A 429 30.19 1.89 12.75
C VAL A 429 29.91 1.10 14.00
#